data_AF-A0A382MWZ6-F1
#
_entry.id   AF-A0A382MWZ6-F1
#
_cell.length_a   1.000
_cell.length_b   1.000
_cell.length_c   1.000
_cell.angle_alpha   90.00
_cell.angle_beta   90.00
_cell.angle_gamma   90.00
#
_symmetry.space_group_name_H-M   'P 1'
#
loop_
_entity.id
_entity.type
_entity.pdbx_description
1 polymer ?
#
loop_
_entity_poly.entity_id
_entity_poly.type
_entity_poly.pdbx_seq_one_letter_code
_entity_poly.pdbx_strand_id
1 'polypeptide(L)'
;MTFTVEVLLKRKEEVVEKTIDFEGPEAVAWTDDDVRHVFELTLGAFDEVQNPDTQERSVSLRGFSWIVTPVREGVVIAIEIPSGAVVAGPFDADVDMLTATITRALANIQSTEKVH
;
A
#
# COMPACT_ATOMS: atom_id res chain seq x y z
N MET A 1 -0.08 -10.02 -10.46
CA MET A 1 -0.17 -10.81 -9.22
C MET A 1 -1.43 -10.44 -8.43
N THR A 2 -1.84 -11.25 -7.46
CA THR A 2 -2.96 -10.94 -6.56
C THR A 2 -2.43 -10.87 -5.13
N PHE A 3 -2.89 -9.92 -4.32
CA PHE A 3 -2.50 -9.82 -2.91
C PHE A 3 -3.69 -9.41 -2.03
N THR A 4 -3.59 -9.73 -0.74
CA THR A 4 -4.58 -9.35 0.26
C THR A 4 -4.25 -7.98 0.84
N VAL A 5 -5.30 -7.20 1.06
CA VAL A 5 -5.27 -5.93 1.80
C VAL A 5 -6.19 -6.06 3.02
N GLU A 6 -5.61 -5.96 4.20
CA GLU A 6 -6.33 -5.96 5.48
C GLU A 6 -6.50 -4.51 5.96
N VAL A 7 -7.74 -4.05 6.11
CA VAL A 7 -8.08 -2.69 6.53
C VAL A 7 -8.60 -2.68 7.96
N LEU A 8 -7.97 -1.90 8.82
CA LEU A 8 -8.43 -1.61 10.18
C LEU A 8 -8.72 -0.11 10.33
N LEU A 9 -10.00 0.25 10.43
CA LEU A 9 -10.40 1.63 10.70
C LEU A 9 -10.28 1.96 12.18
N LYS A 10 -9.77 3.15 12.49
CA LYS A 10 -9.68 3.63 13.87
C LYS A 10 -11.07 3.66 14.51
N ARG A 11 -11.17 3.16 15.75
CA ARG A 11 -12.42 2.99 16.52
C ARG A 11 -13.35 1.89 16.00
N LYS A 12 -12.94 1.11 15.00
CA LYS A 12 -13.56 -0.17 14.66
C LYS A 12 -12.65 -1.30 15.13
N GLU A 13 -13.24 -2.40 15.55
CA GLU A 13 -12.52 -3.61 15.97
C GLU A 13 -12.44 -4.66 14.86
N GLU A 14 -13.20 -4.45 13.78
CA GLU A 14 -13.28 -5.35 12.64
C GLU A 14 -12.19 -5.03 11.62
N VAL A 15 -11.49 -6.07 11.19
CA VAL A 15 -10.59 -6.05 10.04
C VAL A 15 -11.40 -6.42 8.80
N VAL A 16 -11.34 -5.60 7.77
CA VAL A 16 -11.95 -5.86 6.48
C VAL A 16 -10.89 -6.31 5.50
N GLU A 17 -11.02 -7.52 4.98
CA GLU A 17 -10.12 -8.06 3.97
C GLU A 17 -10.62 -7.75 2.56
N LYS A 18 -9.71 -7.32 1.70
CA LYS A 18 -9.94 -7.12 0.26
C LYS A 18 -8.86 -7.86 -0.53
N THR A 19 -9.27 -8.51 -1.61
CA THR A 19 -8.34 -9.11 -2.58
C THR A 19 -8.13 -8.12 -3.72
N ILE A 20 -6.88 -7.80 -4.03
CA ILE A 20 -6.51 -6.87 -5.10
C ILE A 20 -5.82 -7.64 -6.22
N ASP A 21 -6.35 -7.53 -7.43
CA ASP A 21 -5.70 -7.98 -8.65
C ASP A 21 -4.83 -6.86 -9.22
N PHE A 22 -3.51 -7.05 -9.15
CA PHE A 22 -2.52 -6.10 -9.67
C PHE A 22 -1.94 -6.62 -10.99
N GLU A 23 -2.19 -5.89 -12.08
CA GLU A 23 -1.67 -6.19 -13.43
C GLU A 23 -0.19 -5.79 -13.57
N GLY A 24 0.67 -6.37 -12.74
CA GLY A 24 2.11 -6.12 -12.75
C GLY A 24 2.93 -7.33 -12.29
N PRO A 25 4.27 -7.18 -12.25
CA PRO A 25 5.17 -8.26 -11.87
C PRO A 25 5.10 -8.57 -10.37
N GLU A 26 5.74 -9.66 -9.96
CA GLU A 26 5.94 -10.01 -8.54
C GLU A 26 6.80 -8.95 -7.82
N ALA A 27 6.67 -8.87 -6.50
CA ALA A 27 7.31 -7.84 -5.67
C ALA A 27 8.83 -7.74 -5.82
N VAL A 28 9.51 -8.87 -6.06
CA VAL A 28 10.96 -8.92 -6.38
C VAL A 28 11.37 -8.12 -7.62
N ALA A 29 10.44 -7.83 -8.52
CA ALA A 29 10.69 -7.15 -9.78
C ALA A 29 10.00 -5.79 -9.90
N TRP A 30 9.44 -5.27 -8.80
CA TRP A 30 8.76 -3.97 -8.82
C TRP A 30 9.69 -2.81 -9.18
N THR A 31 9.21 -2.00 -10.12
CA THR A 31 9.73 -0.67 -10.43
C THR A 31 9.11 0.40 -9.52
N ASP A 32 9.54 1.65 -9.67
CA ASP A 32 8.94 2.77 -8.92
C ASP A 32 7.46 2.98 -9.28
N ASP A 33 7.09 2.73 -10.53
CA ASP A 33 5.70 2.83 -11.01
C ASP A 33 4.84 1.69 -10.46
N ASP A 34 5.40 0.48 -10.33
CA ASP A 34 4.70 -0.65 -9.70
C ASP A 34 4.44 -0.37 -8.22
N VAL A 35 5.44 0.11 -7.49
CA VAL A 35 5.27 0.52 -6.08
C VAL A 35 4.19 1.60 -5.96
N ARG A 36 4.24 2.62 -6.81
CA ARG A 36 3.25 3.69 -6.83
C ARG A 36 1.84 3.11 -6.98
N HIS A 37 1.64 2.25 -7.97
CA HIS A 37 0.33 1.66 -8.26
C HIS A 37 -0.15 0.76 -7.12
N VAL A 38 0.73 -0.06 -6.53
CA VAL A 38 0.39 -0.89 -5.37
C VAL A 38 -0.04 -0.05 -4.16
N PHE A 39 0.63 1.08 -3.90
CA PHE A 39 0.24 2.01 -2.84
C PHE A 39 -1.08 2.71 -3.14
N GLU A 40 -1.33 3.11 -4.39
CA GLU A 40 -2.61 3.68 -4.82
C GLU A 40 -3.76 2.67 -4.64
N LEU A 41 -3.57 1.41 -5.03
CA LEU A 41 -4.55 0.33 -4.82
C LEU A 41 -4.80 0.06 -3.33
N THR A 42 -3.74 -0.02 -2.53
CA THR A 42 -3.84 -0.31 -1.08
C THR A 42 -4.54 0.82 -0.33
N LEU A 43 -4.21 2.08 -0.62
CA LEU A 43 -4.88 3.24 -0.01
C LEU A 43 -6.30 3.43 -0.57
N GLY A 44 -6.54 3.06 -1.83
CA GLY A 44 -7.88 3.03 -2.42
C GLY A 44 -8.79 2.05 -1.72
N ALA A 45 -8.29 0.84 -1.44
CA ALA A 45 -9.02 -0.16 -0.65
C ALA A 45 -9.36 0.36 0.75
N PHE A 46 -8.45 1.09 1.40
CA PHE A 46 -8.74 1.75 2.67
C PHE A 46 -9.83 2.83 2.53
N ASP A 47 -9.72 3.72 1.52
CA ASP A 47 -10.72 4.79 1.31
C ASP A 47 -12.10 4.23 1.02
N GLU A 48 -12.21 3.15 0.25
CA GLU A 48 -13.47 2.47 -0.05
C GLU A 48 -14.11 1.90 1.24
N VAL A 49 -13.33 1.24 2.10
CA VAL A 49 -13.83 0.73 3.40
C VAL A 49 -14.23 1.87 4.34
N GLN A 50 -13.50 2.98 4.29
CA GLN A 50 -13.81 4.17 5.08
C GLN A 50 -15.07 4.88 4.58
N ASN A 51 -15.27 4.91 3.27
CA ASN A 51 -16.27 5.73 2.59
C ASN A 51 -17.06 4.91 1.53
N PRO A 52 -17.83 3.89 1.95
CA PRO A 52 -18.42 2.91 1.05
C PRO A 52 -19.46 3.47 0.07
N ASP A 53 -20.08 4.61 0.40
CA ASP A 53 -21.12 5.26 -0.42
C ASP A 53 -20.57 6.29 -1.41
N THR A 54 -19.25 6.46 -1.47
CA THR A 54 -18.61 7.44 -2.35
C THR A 54 -18.13 6.81 -3.65
N GLN A 55 -18.18 7.58 -4.75
CA GLN A 55 -17.53 7.17 -6.00
C GLN A 55 -16.01 7.07 -5.79
N GLU A 56 -15.35 6.23 -6.61
CA GLU A 56 -13.90 6.09 -6.61
C GLU A 56 -13.23 7.46 -6.71
N ARG A 57 -12.38 7.76 -5.72
CA ARG A 57 -11.62 9.01 -5.62
C ARG A 57 -10.15 8.71 -5.83
N SER A 58 -9.43 9.67 -6.41
CA SER A 58 -7.98 9.60 -6.42
C SER A 58 -7.46 9.69 -4.99
N VAL A 59 -6.58 8.75 -4.63
CA VAL A 59 -5.87 8.77 -3.34
C VAL A 59 -4.58 9.57 -3.48
N SER A 60 -4.19 10.24 -2.40
CA SER A 60 -2.94 11.01 -2.35
C SER A 60 -1.87 10.19 -1.64
N LEU A 61 -0.68 10.08 -2.25
CA LEU A 61 0.44 9.32 -1.70
C LEU A 61 1.24 10.12 -0.64
N ARG A 62 0.54 10.65 0.37
CA ARG A 62 1.13 11.46 1.44
C ARG A 62 0.36 11.32 2.75
N GLY A 63 1.00 11.75 3.85
CA GLY A 63 0.33 11.80 5.16
C GLY A 63 0.17 10.43 5.84
N PHE A 64 1.00 9.46 5.46
CA PHE A 64 1.10 8.14 6.07
C PHE A 64 2.55 7.82 6.47
N SER A 65 2.71 6.87 7.37
CA SER A 65 3.95 6.14 7.59
C SER A 65 3.80 4.72 7.07
N TRP A 66 4.91 4.08 6.70
CA TRP A 66 4.91 2.71 6.23
C TRP A 66 6.12 1.94 6.76
N ILE A 67 5.97 0.62 6.89
CA ILE A 67 7.06 -0.28 7.26
C ILE A 67 6.88 -1.63 6.58
N VAL A 68 7.98 -2.23 6.14
CA VAL A 68 8.01 -3.62 5.67
C VAL A 68 8.33 -4.53 6.86
N THR A 69 7.46 -5.52 7.11
CA THR A 69 7.61 -6.45 8.24
C THR A 69 7.67 -7.89 7.72
N PRO A 70 8.63 -8.72 8.16
CA PRO A 70 8.68 -10.12 7.78
C PRO A 70 7.53 -10.91 8.42
N VAL A 71 6.95 -11.81 7.64
CA VAL A 71 5.94 -12.79 8.08
C VAL A 71 6.34 -14.18 7.57
N ARG A 72 5.55 -15.22 7.87
CA ARG A 72 5.91 -16.60 7.50
C ARG A 72 6.03 -16.84 5.99
N GLU A 73 5.26 -16.10 5.19
CA GLU A 73 5.10 -16.31 3.75
C GLU A 73 5.76 -15.19 2.91
N GLY A 74 6.66 -14.41 3.50
CA GLY A 74 7.34 -13.30 2.83
C GLY A 74 7.32 -12.05 3.70
N VAL A 75 6.93 -10.92 3.13
CA VAL A 75 6.86 -9.63 3.83
C VAL A 75 5.50 -8.97 3.63
N VAL A 76 5.04 -8.21 4.63
CA VAL A 76 3.88 -7.33 4.48
C VAL A 76 4.31 -5.88 4.53
N ILE A 77 3.55 -5.02 3.85
CA ILE A 77 3.67 -3.57 3.95
C ILE A 77 2.55 -3.10 4.87
N ALA A 78 2.91 -2.66 6.07
CA ALA A 78 1.96 -1.98 6.96
C ALA A 78 2.03 -0.48 6.68
N ILE A 79 0.88 0.13 6.37
CA ILE A 79 0.72 1.57 6.16
C ILE A 79 -0.20 2.10 7.26
N GLU A 80 0.30 3.09 8.00
CA GLU A 80 -0.45 3.77 9.05
C GLU A 80 -0.85 5.17 8.61
N ILE A 81 -2.12 5.50 8.85
CA ILE A 81 -2.71 6.81 8.60
C ILE A 81 -3.48 7.30 9.82
N PRO A 82 -3.75 8.61 9.98
CA PRO A 82 -4.41 9.14 11.18
C PRO A 82 -5.75 8.47 11.52
N SER A 83 -6.44 7.95 10.51
CA SER A 83 -7.77 7.35 10.58
C SER A 83 -7.78 5.81 10.64
N GLY A 84 -6.62 5.14 10.64
CA GLY A 84 -6.54 3.68 10.72
C GLY A 84 -5.20 3.11 10.22
N ALA A 85 -5.20 1.81 9.97
CA ALA A 85 -4.06 1.12 9.37
C ALA A 85 -4.54 0.21 8.23
N VAL A 86 -3.64 -0.05 7.29
CA VAL A 86 -3.86 -1.01 6.22
C VAL A 86 -2.60 -1.84 6.02
N VAL A 87 -2.75 -3.15 5.85
CA VAL A 87 -1.65 -4.09 5.61
C VAL A 87 -1.84 -4.71 4.24
N ALA A 88 -0.81 -4.66 3.40
CA ALA A 88 -0.79 -5.31 2.09
C ALA A 88 0.22 -6.46 2.07
N GLY A 89 -0.16 -7.59 1.48
CA GLY A 89 0.69 -8.76 1.30
C GLY A 89 0.04 -10.06 1.80
N PRO A 90 0.84 -11.10 2.12
CA PRO A 90 2.30 -11.14 2.02
C PRO A 90 2.80 -11.04 0.57
N PHE A 91 4.01 -10.52 0.41
CA PHE A 91 4.76 -10.41 -0.84
C PHE A 91 6.01 -11.29 -0.78
N ASP A 92 6.30 -12.01 -1.86
CA ASP A 92 7.55 -12.76 -2.01
C ASP A 92 8.68 -11.78 -2.37
N ALA A 93 9.30 -11.21 -1.33
CA ALA A 93 10.45 -10.30 -1.40
C ALA A 93 11.18 -10.28 -0.04
N ASP A 94 12.42 -9.80 -0.02
CA ASP A 94 13.13 -9.54 1.24
C ASP A 94 12.85 -8.13 1.79
N VAL A 95 12.99 -7.99 3.12
CA VAL A 95 12.68 -6.75 3.84
C VAL A 95 13.52 -5.58 3.35
N ASP A 96 14.83 -5.79 3.14
CA ASP A 96 15.77 -4.71 2.81
C ASP A 96 15.55 -4.23 1.37
N MET A 97 15.37 -5.15 0.43
CA MET A 97 15.08 -4.86 -0.97
C MET A 97 13.75 -4.14 -1.13
N LEU A 98 12.68 -4.63 -0.49
CA LEU A 98 11.37 -4.00 -0.62
C LEU A 98 11.36 -2.62 0.06
N THR A 99 12.01 -2.49 1.23
CA THR A 99 12.19 -1.20 1.90
C THR A 99 12.94 -0.20 1.01
N ALA A 100 14.04 -0.61 0.38
CA ALA A 100 14.82 0.24 -0.50
C ALA A 100 14.02 0.69 -1.74
N THR A 101 13.27 -0.25 -2.34
CA THR A 101 12.43 0.01 -3.51
C THR A 101 11.31 1.00 -3.18
N ILE A 102 10.59 0.80 -2.07
CA ILE A 102 9.52 1.70 -1.63
C ILE A 102 10.08 3.08 -1.28
N THR A 103 11.19 3.15 -0.56
CA THR A 103 11.84 4.42 -0.21
C THR A 103 12.18 5.25 -1.45
N ARG A 104 12.78 4.62 -2.46
CA ARG A 104 13.14 5.27 -3.72
C ARG A 104 11.90 5.76 -4.46
N ALA A 105 10.91 4.91 -4.64
CA ALA A 105 9.69 5.24 -5.36
C ALA A 105 8.94 6.44 -4.74
N LEU A 106 8.73 6.43 -3.43
CA LEU A 106 8.03 7.52 -2.73
C LEU A 106 8.81 8.83 -2.75
N ALA A 107 10.15 8.79 -2.71
CA ALA A 107 10.98 9.99 -2.86
C ALA A 107 10.88 10.61 -4.26
N ASN A 108 10.77 9.78 -5.30
CA ASN A 108 10.62 10.23 -6.69
C ASN A 108 9.25 10.89 -6.92
N ILE A 109 8.18 10.35 -6.34
CA ILE A 109 6.82 10.91 -6.42
C ILE A 109 6.77 12.33 -5.82
N GLN A 110 7.33 12.51 -4.62
CA GLN A 110 7.40 13.82 -3.98
C GLN A 110 8.22 14.84 -4.77
N SER A 111 9.18 14.37 -5.57
CA SER A 111 10.00 15.24 -6.42
C SER A 111 9.22 15.70 -7.65
N THR A 112 8.42 14.84 -8.27
CA THR A 112 7.58 15.20 -9.42
C THR A 112 6.47 16.19 -9.06
N GLU A 113 5.88 16.08 -7.86
CA GLU A 113 4.84 17.01 -7.38
C GLU A 113 5.38 18.43 -7.14
N LYS A 114 6.68 18.62 -6.89
CA LYS A 114 7.29 19.95 -6.66
C LYS A 114 7.63 20.73 -7.93
N VAL A 115 7.55 20.11 -9.12
CA VAL A 115 7.96 20.72 -10.41
C VAL A 115 6.77 21.32 -11.19
N HIS A 116 5.58 21.39 -10.59
CA HIS A 116 4.39 22.03 -11.15
C HIS A 116 3.97 23.24 -10.31
#